data_AF-A0A0F9F1Q7-F1
#
_entry.id   AF-A0A0F9F1Q7-F1
#
_cell.length_a   1.000
_cell.length_b   1.000
_cell.length_c   1.000
_cell.angle_alpha   90.00
_cell.angle_beta   90.00
_cell.angle_gamma   90.00
#
_symmetry.space_group_name_H-M   'P 1'
#
loop_
_entity.id
_entity.type
_entity.pdbx_description
1 polymer ?
#
loop_
_entity_poly.entity_id
_entity_poly.type
_entity_poly.pdbx_seq_one_letter_code
_entity_poly.pdbx_strand_id
1 'polypeptide(L)'
;MTLTPARRKALEIIRDHPGIRPRGFAEKIWPDSEAWSHHTKCGPNGVTRGGGMPLAAGGFLGKLRQAGLVWNDLRNYNNDYYLTEKGKEAVK
;
A
#
# COMPACT_ATOMS: atom_id res chain seq x y z
N MET A 1 13.53 -14.09 9.45
CA MET A 1 12.59 -14.09 8.31
C MET A 1 13.19 -13.19 7.24
N THR A 2 13.67 -13.71 6.13
CA THR A 2 14.36 -12.89 5.11
C THR A 2 13.34 -12.01 4.39
N LEU A 3 13.45 -10.68 4.53
CA LEU A 3 12.61 -9.76 3.78
C LEU A 3 13.02 -9.77 2.31
N THR A 4 12.03 -9.90 1.42
CA THR A 4 12.26 -9.64 0.00
C THR A 4 12.52 -8.15 -0.21
N PRO A 5 13.27 -7.76 -1.26
CA PRO A 5 13.53 -6.34 -1.55
C PRO A 5 12.26 -5.50 -1.65
N ALA A 6 11.21 -6.04 -2.28
CA ALA A 6 9.91 -5.37 -2.39
C ALA A 6 9.23 -5.14 -1.03
N ARG A 7 9.32 -6.09 -0.09
CA ARG A 7 8.79 -5.92 1.26
C ARG A 7 9.59 -4.90 2.05
N ARG A 8 10.92 -4.91 1.94
CA ARG A 8 11.79 -3.92 2.61
C ARG A 8 11.45 -2.51 2.14
N LYS A 9 11.44 -2.28 0.82
CA LYS A 9 11.04 -0.99 0.22
C LYS A 9 9.65 -0.55 0.68
N ALA A 10 8.69 -1.47 0.75
CA ALA A 10 7.34 -1.16 1.23
C ALA A 10 7.32 -0.67 2.68
N LEU A 11 8.06 -1.32 3.58
CA LEU A 11 8.11 -0.91 4.97
C LEU A 11 8.87 0.42 5.15
N GLU A 12 9.91 0.68 4.35
CA GLU A 12 10.60 1.98 4.30
C GLU A 12 9.65 3.11 3.90
N ILE A 13 8.84 2.92 2.86
CA ILE A 13 7.83 3.90 2.43
C ILE A 13 6.85 4.21 3.57
N ILE A 14 6.38 3.19 4.31
CA ILE A 14 5.43 3.37 5.41
C ILE A 14 6.11 4.02 6.63
N ARG A 15 7.38 3.71 6.89
CA ARG A 15 8.19 4.37 7.92
C ARG A 15 8.29 5.86 7.66
N ASP A 16 8.62 6.22 6.43
CA ASP A 16 8.89 7.61 6.05
C ASP A 16 7.57 8.39 5.92
N HIS A 17 6.44 7.72 5.70
CA HIS A 17 5.11 8.31 5.53
C HIS A 17 4.06 7.59 6.38
N PRO A 18 4.03 7.86 7.69
CA PRO A 18 3.02 7.29 8.58
C PRO A 18 1.62 7.75 8.17
N GLY A 19 0.66 6.84 8.21
CA GLY A 19 -0.72 7.11 7.81
C GLY A 19 -0.94 7.12 6.29
N ILE A 20 -0.03 6.52 5.53
CA ILE A 20 -0.16 6.44 4.08
C ILE A 20 -1.36 5.60 3.65
N ARG A 21 -2.07 6.08 2.63
CA ARG A 21 -3.23 5.41 2.02
C ARG A 21 -2.80 4.55 0.83
N PRO A 22 -3.60 3.54 0.43
CA PRO A 22 -3.25 2.66 -0.68
C PRO A 22 -2.87 3.37 -1.98
N ARG A 23 -3.56 4.47 -2.34
CA ARG A 23 -3.20 5.26 -3.53
C ARG A 23 -1.83 5.91 -3.41
N GLY A 24 -1.59 6.66 -2.34
CA GLY A 24 -0.29 7.31 -2.10
C GLY A 24 0.85 6.30 -1.95
N PHE A 25 0.56 5.12 -1.39
CA PHE A 25 1.50 4.02 -1.33
C PHE A 25 1.83 3.49 -2.73
N ALA A 26 0.82 3.24 -3.57
CA ALA A 26 1.00 2.79 -4.95
C ALA A 26 1.90 3.76 -5.74
N GLU A 27 1.67 5.07 -5.59
CA GLU A 27 2.43 6.13 -6.28
C GLU A 27 3.92 6.11 -5.94
N LYS A 28 4.28 5.58 -4.76
CA LYS A 28 5.67 5.55 -4.27
C LYS A 28 6.36 4.22 -4.52
N ILE A 29 5.64 3.11 -4.42
CA ILE A 29 6.22 1.80 -4.65
C ILE A 29 6.29 1.48 -6.15
N TRP A 30 5.35 1.99 -6.95
CA TRP A 30 5.26 1.81 -8.41
C TRP A 30 4.97 3.13 -9.16
N PRO A 31 5.86 4.14 -9.07
CA PRO A 31 5.65 5.44 -9.71
C PRO A 31 5.51 5.33 -11.23
N ASP A 32 6.36 4.51 -11.86
CA ASP A 32 6.48 4.45 -13.33
C ASP A 32 5.66 3.31 -13.97
N SER A 33 4.71 2.73 -13.23
CA SER A 33 3.92 1.62 -13.77
C SER A 33 2.96 2.09 -14.86
N GLU A 34 3.00 1.45 -16.03
CA GLU A 34 2.05 1.69 -17.12
C GLU A 34 0.59 1.47 -16.69
N ALA A 35 0.34 0.68 -15.64
CA ALA A 35 -0.99 0.43 -15.11
C ALA A 35 -1.67 1.69 -14.54
N TRP A 36 -0.93 2.76 -14.23
CA TRP A 36 -1.51 4.08 -13.96
C TRP A 36 -2.30 4.63 -15.15
N SER A 37 -1.94 4.24 -16.37
CA SER A 37 -2.61 4.69 -17.58
C SER A 37 -3.88 3.91 -17.91
N HIS A 38 -4.09 2.76 -17.28
CA HIS A 38 -5.19 1.86 -17.62
C HIS A 38 -6.53 2.39 -17.15
N HIS A 39 -7.56 2.23 -17.97
CA HIS A 39 -8.93 2.53 -17.61
C HIS A 39 -9.53 1.37 -16.82
N THR A 40 -10.02 1.67 -15.62
CA THR A 40 -10.71 0.70 -14.76
C THR A 40 -12.16 1.14 -14.61
N LYS A 41 -13.10 0.23 -14.86
CA LYS A 41 -14.53 0.49 -14.62
C LYS A 41 -14.76 0.69 -13.11
N CYS A 42 -15.45 1.76 -12.76
CA CYS A 42 -15.80 2.10 -11.37
C CYS A 42 -17.30 2.45 -11.30
N GLY A 43 -18.08 1.52 -10.76
CA GLY A 43 -19.54 1.65 -10.68
C GLY A 43 -20.26 1.43 -12.01
N PRO A 44 -21.58 1.70 -12.07
CA PRO A 44 -22.40 1.44 -13.25
C PRO A 44 -21.96 2.22 -14.49
N ASN A 45 -21.62 3.51 -14.32
CA ASN A 45 -21.34 4.45 -15.42
C ASN A 45 -19.99 5.19 -15.29
N GLY A 46 -19.12 4.78 -14.36
CA GLY A 46 -17.84 5.43 -14.14
C GLY A 46 -16.67 4.65 -14.74
N VAL A 47 -15.69 5.39 -15.25
CA VAL A 47 -14.36 4.86 -15.60
C VAL A 47 -13.32 5.78 -14.99
N THR A 48 -12.31 5.19 -14.33
CA THR A 48 -11.20 5.94 -13.76
C THR A 48 -9.88 5.43 -14.33
N ARG A 49 -8.99 6.37 -14.63
CA ARG A 49 -7.62 6.06 -15.04
C ARG A 49 -6.77 5.70 -13.81
N GLY A 50 -6.05 4.59 -13.88
CA GLY A 50 -5.21 4.08 -12.79
C GLY A 50 -5.98 3.54 -11.59
N GLY A 51 -7.29 3.29 -11.72
CA GLY A 51 -8.16 2.83 -10.62
C GLY A 51 -7.72 1.48 -10.02
N GLY A 52 -7.06 0.63 -10.80
CA GLY A 52 -6.49 -0.64 -10.33
C GLY A 52 -5.27 -0.51 -9.41
N MET A 53 -4.53 0.60 -9.47
CA MET A 53 -3.29 0.76 -8.71
C MET A 53 -3.51 0.82 -7.19
N PRO A 54 -4.46 1.61 -6.67
CA PRO A 54 -4.83 1.56 -5.25
C PRO A 54 -5.32 0.18 -4.79
N LEU A 55 -5.99 -0.59 -5.66
CA LEU A 55 -6.48 -1.93 -5.32
C LEU A 55 -5.32 -2.93 -5.18
N ALA A 56 -4.37 -2.90 -6.12
CA ALA A 56 -3.15 -3.71 -6.04
C ALA A 56 -2.34 -3.37 -4.78
N ALA A 57 -2.19 -2.08 -4.48
CA ALA A 57 -1.55 -1.62 -3.24
C ALA A 57 -2.29 -2.11 -1.99
N GLY A 58 -3.63 -2.02 -1.96
CA GLY A 58 -4.43 -2.54 -0.85
C GLY A 58 -4.22 -4.04 -0.63
N GLY A 59 -4.19 -4.84 -1.69
CA GLY A 59 -3.89 -6.27 -1.61
C GLY A 59 -2.48 -6.56 -1.08
N PHE A 60 -1.48 -5.76 -1.50
CA PHE A 60 -0.11 -5.87 -1.00
C PHE A 60 -0.01 -5.51 0.50
N LEU A 61 -0.60 -4.38 0.90
CA LEU A 61 -0.67 -3.92 2.28
C LEU A 61 -1.41 -4.92 3.18
N GLY A 62 -2.47 -5.55 2.67
CA GLY A 62 -3.19 -6.62 3.36
C GLY A 62 -2.29 -7.83 3.69
N LYS A 63 -1.39 -8.21 2.79
CA LYS A 63 -0.39 -9.28 3.05
C LYS A 63 0.62 -8.86 4.11
N LEU A 64 1.08 -7.61 4.11
CA LEU A 64 1.96 -7.10 5.17
C LEU A 64 1.26 -7.08 6.53
N ARG A 65 -0.03 -6.73 6.54
CA ARG A 65 -0.86 -6.73 7.75
C ARG A 65 -1.03 -8.14 8.30
N GLN A 66 -1.35 -9.12 7.44
CA GLN A 66 -1.42 -10.53 7.82
C GLN A 66 -0.10 -11.06 8.38
N ALA A 67 1.04 -10.55 7.90
CA ALA A 67 2.36 -10.87 8.44
C ALA A 67 2.69 -10.16 9.78
N GLY A 68 1.81 -9.27 10.27
CA GLY A 68 1.98 -8.50 11.49
C GLY A 68 3.04 -7.39 11.38
N LEU A 69 3.39 -6.96 10.16
CA LEU A 69 4.42 -5.93 9.92
C LEU A 69 3.83 -4.51 9.88
N VAL A 70 2.55 -4.41 9.55
CA VAL A 70 1.81 -3.14 9.50
C VAL A 70 0.46 -3.32 10.14
N TRP A 71 -0.15 -2.23 10.57
CA TRP A 71 -1.54 -2.18 10.98
C TRP A 71 -2.25 -1.02 10.29
N ASN A 72 -3.56 -1.09 10.20
CA ASN A 72 -4.38 0.00 9.67
C ASN A 72 -5.49 0.35 10.64
N ASP A 73 -5.82 1.63 10.74
CA ASP A 73 -6.97 2.07 11.54
C ASP A 73 -8.26 1.79 10.77
N LEU A 74 -8.98 0.74 11.19
CA LEU A 74 -10.26 0.34 10.60
C LEU A 74 -11.43 1.26 10.99
N ARG A 75 -11.26 2.11 12.01
CA ARG A 75 -12.27 3.10 12.41
C ARG A 75 -12.17 4.37 11.58
N ASN A 76 -11.04 4.59 10.91
CA ASN A 76 -10.84 5.67 9.98
C ASN A 76 -11.27 5.22 8.57
N TYR A 77 -12.22 5.95 7.99
CA TYR A 77 -12.72 5.71 6.63
C TYR A 77 -11.59 5.60 5.59
N ASN A 78 -10.46 6.26 5.86
CA ASN A 78 -9.34 6.36 4.95
C ASN A 78 -8.39 5.15 4.92
N ASN A 79 -8.55 4.21 5.86
CA ASN A 79 -7.68 3.02 5.99
C ASN A 79 -6.19 3.39 6.01
N ASP A 80 -5.80 4.31 6.88
CA ASP A 80 -4.43 4.80 7.00
C ASP A 80 -3.52 3.69 7.60
N TYR A 81 -2.34 3.46 7.00
CA TYR A 81 -1.41 2.39 7.39
C TYR A 81 -0.20 2.90 8.18
N TYR A 82 0.23 2.10 9.15
CA TYR A 82 1.35 2.37 10.06
C TYR A 82 2.20 1.12 10.29
N LEU A 83 3.46 1.29 10.65
CA LEU A 83 4.32 0.17 11.07
C LEU A 83 3.91 -0.35 12.47
N THR A 84 3.97 -1.66 12.65
CA THR A 84 4.02 -2.28 13.98
C THR A 84 5.45 -2.25 14.54
N GLU A 85 5.66 -2.58 15.82
CA GLU A 85 7.01 -2.74 16.37
C GLU A 85 7.83 -3.78 15.58
N LYS A 86 7.20 -4.92 15.24
CA LYS A 86 7.81 -5.94 14.36
C LYS A 86 8.18 -5.37 12.98
N GLY A 87 7.34 -4.50 12.42
CA GLY A 87 7.62 -3.80 11.16
C GLY A 87 8.82 -2.86 11.26
N LYS A 88 8.95 -2.12 12.37
CA LYS A 88 10.10 -1.24 12.62
C LYS A 88 11.40 -2.04 12.75
N GLU A 89 11.37 -3.15 13.48
CA GLU A 89 12.52 -4.05 13.63
C GLU A 89 12.96 -4.68 12.31
N ALA A 90 12.01 -5.01 11.44
CA ALA A 90 12.27 -5.61 10.13
C ALA A 90 13.00 -4.69 9.14
N VAL A 91 13.03 -3.37 9.39
CA VAL A 91 13.66 -2.35 8.53
C VAL A 91 14.94 -1.78 9.14
N LYS A 92 15.26 -2.11 10.39
CA LYS A 92 16.59 -1.88 10.97
C LYS A 92 17.64 -2.71 10.24
#